data_AF-A0A143XXF4-F1
#
_entry.id   AF-A0A143XXF4-F1
#
_cell.length_a   1.000
_cell.length_b   1.000
_cell.length_c   1.000
_cell.angle_alpha   90.00
_cell.angle_beta   90.00
_cell.angle_gamma   90.00
#
_symmetry.space_group_name_H-M   'P 1'
#
loop_
_entity.id
_entity.type
_entity.pdbx_description
1 polymer ?
#
loop_
_entity_poly.entity_id
_entity_poly.type
_entity_poly.pdbx_seq_one_letter_code
_entity_poly.pdbx_strand_id
1 'polypeptide(L)'
;MFLHGFIPVGKHTINVIKMDKSTGEIVTNEYNKKVTIWNHYINMEEVSPNVTRYTDMVDLYAGGLTALAAWWTLKFYKHRQKKWQKIAKNL
;
A
#
# COMPACT_ATOMS: atom_id res chain seq x y z
N MET A 1 14.37 -4.74 4.14
CA MET A 1 13.91 -3.51 3.45
C MET A 1 14.62 -2.31 4.07
N PHE A 2 14.99 -1.28 3.29
CA PHE A 2 15.60 -0.05 3.80
C PHE A 2 14.62 1.12 3.69
N LEU A 3 14.41 1.89 4.76
CA LEU A 3 13.67 3.15 4.71
C LEU A 3 14.65 4.20 4.18
N HIS A 4 14.30 4.87 3.08
CA HIS A 4 15.16 5.86 2.40
C HIS A 4 16.52 5.31 1.93
N GLY A 5 16.68 3.99 1.77
CA GLY A 5 17.93 3.39 1.27
C GLY A 5 19.02 3.16 2.32
N PHE A 6 18.88 3.70 3.54
CA PHE A 6 19.95 3.64 4.56
C PHE A 6 19.49 3.13 5.94
N ILE A 7 18.19 3.16 6.25
CA ILE A 7 17.70 2.72 7.56
C ILE A 7 17.21 1.27 7.44
N PRO A 8 17.87 0.27 8.06
CA PRO A 8 17.41 -1.11 8.01
C PRO A 8 16.07 -1.23 8.74
N VAL A 9 14.99 -1.47 7.98
CA VAL A 9 13.63 -1.64 8.52
C VAL A 9 13.38 -3.07 9.02
N GLY A 10 14.42 -3.90 9.00
CA GLY A 10 14.34 -5.31 9.35
C GLY A 10 13.72 -6.17 8.25
N LYS A 11 13.31 -7.38 8.65
CA LYS A 11 12.56 -8.31 7.80
C LYS A 11 11.10 -7.86 7.74
N HIS A 12 10.65 -7.58 6.52
CA HIS A 12 9.25 -7.29 6.21
C HIS A 12 8.72 -8.52 5.47
N THR A 13 7.68 -9.13 6.01
CA THR A 13 7.06 -10.31 5.40
C THR A 13 5.83 -9.84 4.66
N ILE A 14 5.68 -10.28 3.40
CA ILE A 14 4.50 -10.02 2.58
C ILE A 14 3.88 -11.38 2.27
N ASN A 15 2.69 -11.63 2.78
CA ASN A 15 1.92 -12.82 2.47
C ASN A 15 0.78 -12.46 1.52
N VAL A 16 0.81 -12.96 0.28
CA VAL A 16 -0.24 -12.71 -0.70
C VAL A 16 -1.41 -13.65 -0.43
N ILE A 17 -2.54 -13.09 -0.02
CA ILE A 17 -3.75 -13.86 0.33
C ILE A 17 -4.60 -14.08 -0.91
N LYS A 18 -4.78 -13.03 -1.72
CA LYS A 18 -5.59 -13.07 -2.93
C LYS A 18 -4.96 -12.20 -4.00
N MET A 19 -4.95 -12.70 -5.22
CA MET A 19 -4.58 -11.93 -6.41
C MET A 19 -5.48 -12.40 -7.54
N ASP A 20 -6.51 -11.61 -7.85
CA ASP A 20 -7.52 -11.98 -8.83
C ASP A 20 -7.54 -10.95 -9.96
N LYS A 21 -7.26 -11.44 -11.17
CA LYS A 21 -7.22 -10.61 -12.37
C LYS A 21 -8.62 -10.23 -12.87
N SER A 22 -9.62 -11.05 -12.57
CA SER A 22 -11.00 -10.83 -13.01
C SER A 22 -11.67 -9.71 -12.20
N THR A 23 -11.42 -9.66 -10.89
CA THR A 23 -11.95 -8.60 -10.01
C THR A 23 -11.00 -7.41 -9.89
N GLY A 24 -9.71 -7.56 -10.22
CA GLY A 24 -8.70 -6.52 -10.06
C GLY A 24 -8.24 -6.34 -8.62
N GLU A 25 -8.56 -7.30 -7.74
CA GLU A 25 -8.27 -7.25 -6.31
C GLU A 25 -6.93 -7.93 -5.98
N ILE A 26 -6.17 -7.27 -5.11
CA ILE A 26 -4.94 -7.81 -4.53
C ILE A 26 -5.02 -7.60 -3.02
N VAL A 27 -4.89 -8.67 -2.27
CA VAL A 27 -4.94 -8.67 -0.80
C VAL A 27 -3.66 -9.28 -0.27
N THR A 28 -2.92 -8.54 0.55
CA THR A 28 -1.72 -9.01 1.22
C THR A 28 -1.82 -8.77 2.72
N ASN A 29 -1.30 -9.73 3.49
CA ASN A 29 -1.07 -9.57 4.92
C ASN A 29 0.42 -9.41 5.11
N GLU A 30 0.81 -8.24 5.58
CA GLU A 30 2.19 -7.86 5.77
C GLU A 30 2.44 -7.57 7.24
N TYR A 31 3.69 -7.81 7.67
CA TYR A 31 4.08 -7.51 9.04
C TYR A 31 5.59 -7.39 9.16
N ASN A 32 6.02 -6.63 10.15
CA ASN A 32 7.40 -6.55 10.58
C ASN A 32 7.47 -6.41 12.12
N LYS A 33 8.70 -6.34 12.67
CA LYS A 33 8.89 -6.26 14.13
C LYS A 33 8.28 -5.01 14.79
N LYS A 34 8.08 -3.92 14.04
CA LYS A 34 7.59 -2.63 14.56
C LYS A 34 6.11 -2.39 14.24
N VAL A 35 5.65 -2.93 13.12
CA VAL A 35 4.28 -2.85 12.61
C VAL A 35 3.78 -4.27 12.51
N THR A 36 3.07 -4.69 13.54
CA THR A 36 2.69 -6.10 13.72
C THR A 36 1.54 -6.51 12.84
N ILE A 37 0.71 -5.55 12.40
CA ILE A 37 -0.34 -5.77 11.40
C ILE A 37 -0.18 -4.71 10.31
N TRP A 38 -0.13 -5.16 9.07
CA TRP A 38 -0.24 -4.34 7.87
C TRP A 38 -1.03 -5.13 6.83
N ASN A 39 -2.35 -5.06 6.89
CA ASN A 39 -3.18 -5.68 5.86
C ASN A 39 -3.35 -4.67 4.73
N HIS A 40 -2.94 -5.04 3.53
CA HIS A 40 -2.99 -4.19 2.37
C HIS A 40 -4.00 -4.74 1.38
N TYR A 41 -4.92 -3.87 0.98
CA TYR A 41 -5.95 -4.16 0.00
C TYR A 41 -5.81 -3.16 -1.14
N ILE A 42 -5.61 -3.69 -2.35
CA ILE A 42 -5.57 -2.92 -3.58
C ILE A 42 -6.73 -3.39 -4.46
N ASN A 43 -7.46 -2.44 -5.03
CA ASN A 43 -8.46 -2.74 -6.04
C ASN A 43 -8.29 -1.85 -7.27
N MET A 44 -8.50 -2.44 -8.44
CA MET A 44 -8.45 -1.77 -9.74
C MET A 44 -9.74 -2.08 -10.48
N GLU A 45 -10.65 -1.11 -10.53
CA GLU A 45 -11.92 -1.25 -11.23
C GLU A 45 -12.02 -0.24 -12.39
N GLU A 46 -12.57 -0.68 -13.52
CA GLU A 46 -12.88 0.20 -14.64
C GLU A 46 -14.18 0.96 -14.35
N VAL A 47 -14.12 2.30 -14.36
CA VAL A 47 -15.27 3.15 -14.05
C VAL A 47 -15.91 3.71 -15.32
N SER A 48 -15.08 3.97 -16.33
CA SER A 48 -15.51 4.38 -17.67
C SER A 48 -14.39 4.08 -18.67
N PRO A 49 -14.64 4.18 -19.99
CA PRO A 49 -13.60 3.96 -20.99
C PRO A 49 -12.37 4.85 -20.70
N ASN A 50 -11.19 4.23 -20.63
CA ASN A 50 -9.90 4.86 -20.30
C ASN A 50 -9.81 5.46 -18.88
N VAL A 51 -10.71 5.11 -17.96
CA VAL A 51 -10.68 5.56 -16.56
C VAL A 51 -10.75 4.36 -15.61
N THR A 52 -9.63 4.11 -14.94
CA THR A 52 -9.52 3.09 -13.89
C THR A 52 -9.48 3.76 -12.52
N ARG A 53 -10.33 3.31 -11.59
CA ARG A 53 -10.22 3.68 -10.18
C ARG A 53 -9.25 2.73 -9.50
N TYR A 54 -8.12 3.29 -9.10
CA TYR A 54 -7.14 2.64 -8.25
C TYR A 54 -7.41 2.98 -6.80
N THR A 55 -7.76 1.97 -6.00
CA THR A 55 -8.02 2.10 -4.56
C THR A 55 -6.96 1.34 -3.79
N ASP A 56 -6.42 1.99 -2.76
CA ASP A 56 -5.37 1.46 -1.90
C ASP A 56 -5.77 1.68 -0.44
N MET A 57 -6.05 0.59 0.27
CA MET A 57 -6.47 0.58 1.66
C MET A 57 -5.45 -0.19 2.49
N VAL A 58 -5.04 0.39 3.61
CA VAL A 58 -4.07 -0.22 4.52
C VAL A 58 -4.62 -0.18 5.93
N ASP A 59 -4.79 -1.35 6.53
CA ASP A 59 -5.03 -1.50 7.96
C ASP A 59 -3.70 -1.75 8.66
N LEU A 60 -3.30 -0.84 9.52
CA LEU A 60 -2.02 -0.93 10.23
C LEU A 60 -2.18 -0.86 11.74
N TYR A 61 -1.37 -1.65 12.42
CA TYR A 61 -1.24 -1.63 13.88
C TYR A 61 0.24 -1.67 14.28
N ALA A 62 0.64 -0.70 15.10
CA ALA A 62 2.00 -0.52 15.58
C ALA A 62 2.05 -0.21 17.09
N GLY A 63 1.07 -0.72 17.85
CA GLY A 63 0.94 -0.42 19.29
C GLY A 63 0.79 1.08 19.57
N GLY A 64 1.54 1.61 20.53
CA GLY A 64 1.51 3.04 20.89
C GLY A 64 1.94 4.01 19.78
N LEU A 65 2.60 3.52 18.72
CA LEU A 65 3.02 4.32 17.57
C LEU A 65 2.01 4.30 16.42
N THR A 66 0.86 3.63 16.58
CA THR A 66 -0.15 3.48 15.51
C THR A 66 -0.58 4.81 14.91
N ALA A 67 -0.82 5.84 15.73
CA ALA A 67 -1.22 7.16 15.22
C ALA A 67 -0.13 7.83 14.36
N LEU A 68 1.13 7.74 14.79
CA LEU A 68 2.27 8.29 14.04
C LEU A 68 2.49 7.51 12.73
N ALA A 69 2.40 6.18 12.79
CA ALA A 69 2.50 5.30 11.63
C ALA A 69 1.37 5.56 10.64
N ALA A 70 0.14 5.76 11.10
CA ALA A 70 -1.02 6.11 10.27
C ALA A 70 -0.84 7.46 9.57
N TRP A 71 -0.41 8.49 10.30
CA TRP A 71 -0.14 9.80 9.71
C TRP A 71 0.95 9.74 8.63
N TRP A 72 2.04 9.02 8.90
CA TRP A 72 3.13 8.86 7.96
C TRP A 72 2.68 8.07 6.72
N THR A 73 1.95 6.98 6.94
CA THR A 73 1.39 6.12 5.88
C THR A 73 0.48 6.94 4.96
N LEU A 74 -0.43 7.73 5.52
CA LEU A 74 -1.30 8.60 4.72
C LEU A 74 -0.50 9.57 3.83
N LYS A 75 0.56 10.17 4.35
CA LYS A 75 1.43 11.07 3.56
C LYS A 75 2.19 10.31 2.48
N PHE A 76 2.73 9.14 2.81
CA PHE A 76 3.48 8.30 1.89
C PHE A 76 2.62 7.84 0.71
N TYR A 77 1.42 7.33 0.98
CA TYR A 77 0.50 6.87 -0.07
C TYR A 77 -0.04 8.03 -0.91
N LYS A 78 -0.31 9.20 -0.33
CA LYS A 78 -0.65 10.42 -1.10
C LYS A 78 0.49 10.83 -2.06
N HIS A 79 1.73 10.77 -1.59
CA HIS A 79 2.89 11.05 -2.45
C HIS A 79 3.00 10.03 -3.60
N ARG A 80 2.87 8.74 -3.28
CA ARG A 80 2.91 7.64 -4.25
C ARG A 80 1.81 7.79 -5.30
N GLN A 81 0.59 8.10 -4.88
CA GLN A 81 -0.56 8.30 -5.76
C GLN A 81 -0.33 9.43 -6.76
N LYS A 82 0.23 10.57 -6.32
CA LYS A 82 0.59 11.67 -7.23
C LYS A 82 1.61 11.25 -8.28
N LYS A 83 2.59 10.41 -7.91
CA LYS A 83 3.58 9.89 -8.86
C LYS A 83 2.94 8.93 -9.86
N TRP A 84 2.06 8.03 -9.41
CA TRP A 84 1.29 7.14 -10.28
C TRP A 84 0.41 7.89 -11.27
N GLN A 85 -0.29 8.94 -10.83
CA GLN A 85 -1.10 9.78 -11.71
C GLN A 85 -0.26 10.48 -12.79
N LYS A 86 0.98 10.87 -12.48
CA LYS A 86 1.91 11.44 -13.49
C LYS A 86 2.32 10.39 -14.51
N ILE A 87 2.62 9.16 -14.07
CA ILE A 87 2.98 8.05 -14.97
C ILE A 87 1.79 7.69 -15.87
N ALA A 88 0.59 7.55 -15.28
CA ALA A 88 -0.63 7.20 -16.01
C ALA A 88 -1.04 8.24 -17.07
N LYS A 89 -0.68 9.51 -16.90
CA LYS A 89 -0.89 10.55 -17.91
C LYS A 89 0.08 10.46 -19.09
N ASN A 90 1.19 9.76 -18.92
CA ASN A 90 2.24 9.60 -19.93
C ASN A 90 2.20 8.21 -20.60
N LEU A 91 1.21 7.38 -20.25
CA LEU A 91 0.92 6.08 -20.86
C LEU A 91 -0.23 6.26 -21.86
#